data_AF-A0A1V5WJ78-F1
#
_entry.id   AF-A0A1V5WJ78-F1
#
_cell.length_a   1.000
_cell.length_b   1.000
_cell.length_c   1.000
_cell.angle_alpha   90.00
_cell.angle_beta   90.00
_cell.angle_gamma   90.00
#
_symmetry.space_group_name_H-M   'P 1'
#
loop_
_entity.id
_entity.type
_entity.pdbx_description
1 polymer ?
#
loop_
_entity_poly.entity_id
_entity_poly.type
_entity_poly.pdbx_seq_one_letter_code
_entity_poly.pdbx_strand_id
1 'polypeptide(L)'
;MKHKALFTSLSALLVFATVSCMTVPDPESVPDGLSVAELNLKAQESIDESNYKAAEVYYNLILERYGADPATATSAEFELAHIRIKRKDYADAVQRLNTIIARYETSGGAGLPPEYLVLARNDLARIPEEYRTESGPESAE
;
A
#
# COMPACT_ATOMS: atom_id res chain seq x y z
N MET A 1 -2.44 -67.43 -17.68
CA MET A 1 -2.13 -66.75 -16.40
C MET A 1 -2.41 -65.25 -16.56
N LYS A 2 -3.40 -64.78 -15.79
CA LYS A 2 -3.63 -63.41 -15.27
C LYS A 2 -3.65 -62.23 -16.26
N HIS A 3 -4.88 -61.83 -16.59
CA HIS A 3 -5.25 -60.48 -17.02
C HIS A 3 -4.66 -59.41 -16.08
N LYS A 4 -4.13 -58.32 -16.62
CA LYS A 4 -4.00 -57.06 -15.88
C LYS A 4 -4.87 -56.01 -16.58
N ALA A 5 -5.91 -55.65 -15.86
CA ALA A 5 -6.91 -54.66 -16.23
C ALA A 5 -6.38 -53.23 -16.10
N LEU A 6 -7.08 -52.35 -16.83
CA LEU A 6 -7.07 -50.89 -16.81
C LEU A 6 -6.90 -50.24 -15.42
N PHE A 7 -6.20 -49.10 -15.41
CA PHE A 7 -6.43 -47.93 -14.54
C PHE A 7 -6.15 -46.69 -15.41
N THR A 8 -7.15 -45.95 -15.93
CA THR A 8 -7.82 -44.78 -15.31
C THR A 8 -6.83 -43.88 -14.55
N SER A 9 -6.73 -42.56 -14.73
CA SER A 9 -7.65 -41.57 -15.26
C SER A 9 -6.85 -40.31 -15.67
N LEU A 10 -7.29 -39.68 -16.74
CA LEU A 10 -6.91 -38.36 -17.25
C LEU A 10 -7.18 -37.29 -16.17
N SER A 11 -6.18 -36.89 -15.40
CA SER A 11 -6.26 -35.66 -14.58
C SER A 11 -5.59 -34.52 -15.34
N ALA A 12 -6.32 -33.96 -16.30
CA ALA A 12 -6.04 -32.62 -16.79
C ALA A 12 -6.32 -31.65 -15.63
N LEU A 13 -5.28 -31.27 -14.89
CA LEU A 13 -5.33 -30.23 -13.88
C LEU A 13 -5.52 -28.89 -14.61
N LEU A 14 -6.77 -28.56 -14.93
CA LEU A 14 -7.16 -27.27 -15.45
C LEU A 14 -7.03 -26.27 -14.29
N VAL A 15 -5.85 -25.65 -14.16
CA VAL A 15 -5.67 -24.49 -13.29
C VAL A 15 -6.46 -23.36 -13.93
N PHE A 16 -7.72 -23.19 -13.51
CA PHE A 16 -8.47 -21.97 -13.76
C PHE A 16 -7.73 -20.84 -13.04
N ALA A 17 -6.87 -20.15 -13.75
CA ALA A 17 -6.39 -18.85 -13.33
C ALA A 17 -7.60 -17.91 -13.33
N THR A 18 -8.28 -17.80 -12.18
CA THR A 18 -9.27 -16.75 -11.96
C THR A 18 -8.51 -15.43 -11.97
N VAL A 19 -8.45 -14.79 -13.14
CA VAL A 19 -7.96 -13.42 -13.26
C VAL A 19 -8.98 -12.56 -12.50
N SER A 20 -8.66 -12.19 -11.26
CA SER A 20 -9.44 -11.21 -10.52
C SER A 20 -9.34 -9.90 -11.30
N CYS A 21 -10.43 -9.51 -11.95
CA CYS A 21 -10.53 -8.20 -12.58
C CYS A 21 -10.74 -7.19 -11.46
N MET A 22 -9.65 -6.64 -10.94
CA MET A 22 -9.71 -5.61 -9.92
C MET A 22 -9.96 -4.27 -10.61
N THR A 23 -11.16 -3.71 -10.41
CA THR A 23 -11.50 -2.38 -10.92
C THR A 23 -10.81 -1.31 -10.07
N VAL A 24 -10.21 -0.32 -10.71
CA VAL A 24 -9.71 0.90 -10.04
C VAL A 24 -10.80 1.96 -10.16
N PRO A 25 -11.29 2.56 -9.06
CA PRO A 25 -12.31 3.60 -9.13
C PRO A 25 -11.76 4.82 -9.87
N ASP A 26 -12.60 5.43 -10.68
CA ASP A 26 -12.37 6.77 -11.20
C ASP A 26 -12.56 7.77 -10.04
N PRO A 27 -11.56 8.60 -9.69
CA PRO A 27 -11.68 9.57 -8.60
C PRO A 27 -12.92 10.46 -8.71
N GLU A 28 -13.30 10.88 -9.92
CA GLU A 28 -14.45 11.76 -10.16
C GLU A 28 -15.79 11.05 -9.88
N SER A 29 -15.79 9.72 -9.92
CA SER A 29 -16.98 8.91 -9.61
C SER A 29 -17.17 8.67 -8.11
N VAL A 30 -16.16 8.97 -7.27
CA VAL A 30 -16.23 8.77 -5.82
C VAL A 30 -16.99 9.94 -5.17
N PRO A 31 -18.11 9.69 -4.45
CA PRO A 31 -18.92 10.77 -3.90
C PRO A 31 -18.13 11.76 -3.04
N ASP A 32 -18.31 13.06 -3.27
CA ASP A 32 -17.55 14.13 -2.58
C ASP A 32 -17.79 14.19 -1.07
N GLY A 33 -18.97 13.74 -0.62
CA GLY A 33 -19.38 13.80 0.78
C GLY A 33 -18.85 12.67 1.68
N LEU A 34 -18.03 11.75 1.16
CA LEU A 34 -17.46 10.68 1.98
C LEU A 34 -16.46 11.25 2.98
N SER A 35 -16.66 10.92 4.25
CA SER A 35 -15.74 11.27 5.33
C SER A 35 -14.38 10.59 5.19
N VAL A 36 -13.37 11.12 5.90
CA VAL A 36 -12.04 10.49 6.02
C VAL A 36 -12.14 9.03 6.46
N ALA A 37 -13.03 8.71 7.40
CA ALA A 37 -13.21 7.35 7.89
C ALA A 37 -13.76 6.40 6.81
N GLU A 38 -14.70 6.86 5.99
CA GLU A 38 -15.27 6.07 4.89
C GLU A 38 -14.25 5.87 3.76
N LEU A 39 -13.47 6.91 3.42
CA LEU A 39 -12.39 6.79 2.43
C LEU A 39 -11.29 5.85 2.94
N ASN A 40 -10.91 5.94 4.21
CA ASN A 40 -9.94 5.03 4.83
C ASN A 40 -10.43 3.59 4.81
N LEU A 41 -11.69 3.34 5.17
CA LEU A 41 -12.27 2.00 5.12
C LEU A 41 -12.19 1.42 3.71
N LYS A 42 -12.59 2.18 2.69
CA LYS A 42 -12.51 1.76 1.28
C LYS A 42 -11.06 1.48 0.84
N ALA A 43 -10.12 2.28 1.30
CA ALA A 43 -8.72 2.08 1.01
C ALA A 43 -8.19 0.78 1.62
N GLN A 44 -8.52 0.51 2.88
CA GLN A 44 -8.12 -0.72 3.58
C GLN A 44 -8.80 -1.97 3.00
N GLU A 45 -10.09 -1.92 2.67
CA GLU A 45 -10.78 -2.99 1.93
C GLU A 45 -10.06 -3.28 0.59
N SER A 46 -9.63 -2.23 -0.12
CA SER A 46 -8.85 -2.38 -1.35
C SER A 46 -7.48 -3.02 -1.10
N ILE A 47 -6.82 -2.71 0.02
CA ILE A 47 -5.55 -3.35 0.43
C ILE A 47 -5.76 -4.83 0.75
N ASP A 48 -6.83 -5.18 1.45
CA ASP A 48 -7.17 -6.57 1.81
C ASP A 48 -7.39 -7.43 0.57
N GLU A 49 -7.94 -6.85 -0.50
CA GLU A 49 -8.07 -7.50 -1.80
C GLU A 49 -6.76 -7.51 -2.62
N SER A 50 -5.70 -6.83 -2.15
CA SER A 50 -4.47 -6.53 -2.90
C SER A 50 -4.65 -5.58 -4.10
N ASN A 51 -5.74 -4.82 -4.15
CA ASN A 51 -5.99 -3.73 -5.11
C ASN A 51 -5.30 -2.43 -4.68
N TYR A 52 -3.97 -2.44 -4.64
CA TYR A 52 -3.19 -1.29 -4.18
C TYR A 52 -3.44 -0.01 -5.00
N LYS A 53 -3.78 -0.14 -6.29
CA LYS A 53 -4.11 1.02 -7.13
C LYS A 53 -5.41 1.69 -6.69
N ALA A 54 -6.44 0.92 -6.33
CA ALA A 54 -7.66 1.50 -5.77
C ALA A 54 -7.43 2.12 -4.40
N ALA A 55 -6.64 1.46 -3.54
CA ALA A 55 -6.26 2.03 -2.24
C ALA A 55 -5.57 3.38 -2.38
N GLU A 56 -4.65 3.51 -3.34
CA GLU A 56 -3.98 4.79 -3.66
C GLU A 56 -4.96 5.87 -4.09
N VAL A 57 -6.00 5.56 -4.88
CA VAL A 57 -7.04 6.54 -5.24
C VAL A 57 -7.72 7.09 -3.99
N TYR A 58 -8.15 6.23 -3.07
CA TYR A 58 -8.85 6.67 -1.86
C TYR A 58 -7.95 7.48 -0.92
N TYR A 59 -6.68 7.10 -0.74
CA TYR A 59 -5.75 7.89 0.05
C TYR A 59 -5.42 9.24 -0.58
N ASN A 60 -5.29 9.30 -1.91
CA ASN A 60 -5.11 10.58 -2.60
C ASN A 60 -6.34 11.48 -2.48
N LEU A 61 -7.56 10.92 -2.51
CA LEU A 61 -8.79 11.68 -2.25
C LEU A 61 -8.83 12.23 -0.81
N ILE A 62 -8.29 11.51 0.17
CA ILE A 62 -8.15 12.04 1.54
C ILE A 62 -7.21 13.25 1.55
N LEU A 63 -6.05 13.15 0.87
CA LEU A 63 -5.11 14.28 0.77
C LEU A 63 -5.73 15.47 0.04
N GLU A 64 -6.45 15.23 -1.05
CA GLU A 64 -7.09 16.28 -1.84
C GLU A 64 -8.20 17.00 -1.05
N ARG A 65 -9.09 16.25 -0.40
CA ARG A 65 -10.29 16.80 0.23
C ARG A 65 -10.06 17.27 1.67
N TYR A 66 -9.10 16.65 2.37
CA TYR A 66 -8.89 16.83 3.80
C TYR A 66 -7.42 17.09 4.20
N GLY A 67 -6.48 17.14 3.25
CA GLY A 67 -5.06 17.31 3.54
C GLY A 67 -4.65 18.68 4.09
N ALA A 68 -5.58 19.64 4.18
CA ALA A 68 -5.36 20.87 4.93
C ALA A 68 -5.20 20.62 6.44
N ASP A 69 -5.77 19.52 6.97
CA ASP A 69 -5.53 19.06 8.33
C ASP A 69 -4.21 18.25 8.38
N PRO A 70 -3.17 18.72 9.11
CA PRO A 70 -1.86 18.06 9.11
C PRO A 70 -1.88 16.64 9.66
N ALA A 71 -2.77 16.33 10.60
CA ALA A 71 -2.90 14.98 11.15
C ALA A 71 -3.47 14.01 10.10
N THR A 72 -4.53 14.42 9.41
CA THR A 72 -5.15 13.68 8.30
C THR A 72 -4.18 13.49 7.14
N ALA A 73 -3.45 14.54 6.76
CA ALA A 73 -2.43 14.45 5.71
C ALA A 73 -1.33 13.43 6.08
N THR A 74 -0.79 13.53 7.29
CA THR A 74 0.26 12.63 7.78
C THR A 74 -0.21 11.16 7.81
N SER A 75 -1.46 10.94 8.22
CA SER A 75 -2.08 9.61 8.21
C SER A 75 -2.13 9.00 6.80
N ALA A 76 -2.70 9.73 5.83
CA ALA A 76 -2.84 9.23 4.46
C ALA A 76 -1.49 9.07 3.75
N GLU A 77 -0.54 9.97 3.99
CA GLU A 77 0.83 9.85 3.46
C GLU A 77 1.56 8.63 4.01
N PHE A 78 1.39 8.32 5.30
CA PHE A 78 1.93 7.11 5.90
C PHE A 78 1.36 5.85 5.23
N GLU A 79 0.05 5.79 5.02
CA GLU A 79 -0.59 4.64 4.37
C GLU A 79 -0.15 4.48 2.91
N LEU A 80 0.06 5.58 2.17
CA LEU A 80 0.66 5.53 0.84
C LEU A 80 2.09 4.95 0.88
N ALA A 81 2.89 5.33 1.87
CA ALA A 81 4.22 4.74 2.08
C ALA A 81 4.12 3.23 2.41
N HIS A 82 3.16 2.83 3.23
CA HIS A 82 2.90 1.43 3.56
C HIS A 82 2.52 0.60 2.33
N ILE A 83 1.69 1.16 1.43
CA ILE A 83 1.34 0.54 0.15
C ILE A 83 2.60 0.29 -0.71
N ARG A 84 3.55 1.23 -0.74
CA ARG A 84 4.82 1.06 -1.46
C ARG A 84 5.63 -0.12 -0.92
N ILE A 85 5.69 -0.30 0.39
CA ILE A 85 6.32 -1.48 1.02
C ILE A 85 5.62 -2.77 0.58
N LYS A 86 4.28 -2.82 0.61
CA LYS A 86 3.52 -4.01 0.19
C LYS A 86 3.79 -4.39 -1.27
N ARG A 87 4.02 -3.37 -2.11
CA ARG A 87 4.39 -3.52 -3.53
C ARG A 87 5.88 -3.75 -3.77
N LYS A 88 6.71 -3.77 -2.73
CA LYS A 88 8.19 -3.83 -2.77
C LYS A 88 8.83 -2.67 -3.54
N ASP A 89 8.12 -1.57 -3.67
CA ASP A 89 8.65 -0.32 -4.21
C ASP A 89 9.41 0.41 -3.10
N TYR A 90 10.53 -0.17 -2.70
CA TYR A 90 11.25 0.26 -1.50
C TYR A 90 11.92 1.63 -1.68
N ALA A 91 12.31 1.99 -2.90
CA ALA A 91 12.88 3.30 -3.17
C ALA A 91 11.88 4.44 -2.84
N ASP A 92 10.65 4.36 -3.37
CA ASP A 92 9.60 5.34 -3.06
C ASP A 92 9.15 5.25 -1.60
N ALA A 93 9.06 4.04 -1.04
CA ALA A 93 8.72 3.86 0.38
C ALA A 93 9.70 4.59 1.31
N VAL A 94 11.01 4.41 1.10
CA VAL A 94 12.05 5.05 1.92
C VAL A 94 11.96 6.57 1.84
N GLN A 95 11.79 7.12 0.63
CA GLN A 95 11.65 8.57 0.44
C GLN A 95 10.44 9.12 1.23
N ARG A 96 9.28 8.46 1.14
CA ARG A 96 8.06 8.89 1.85
C ARG A 96 8.21 8.78 3.36
N LEU A 97 8.74 7.67 3.86
CA LEU A 97 8.93 7.44 5.30
C LEU A 97 9.90 8.45 5.90
N ASN A 98 11.02 8.74 5.21
CA ASN A 98 11.97 9.75 5.66
C ASN A 98 11.34 11.16 5.65
N THR A 99 10.49 11.47 4.68
CA THR A 99 9.74 12.74 4.66
C THR A 99 8.84 12.87 5.89
N ILE A 100 8.12 11.80 6.26
CA ILE A 100 7.28 11.78 7.47
C ILE A 100 8.16 11.94 8.71
N ILE A 101 9.24 11.16 8.86
CA ILE A 101 10.15 11.23 10.01
C ILE A 101 10.73 12.64 10.17
N ALA A 102 11.21 13.25 9.08
CA ALA A 102 11.78 14.60 9.09
C ALA A 102 10.76 15.66 9.54
N ARG A 103 9.47 15.49 9.22
CA ARG A 103 8.40 16.38 9.72
C ARG A 103 8.34 16.39 11.25
N TYR A 104 8.48 15.23 11.88
CA TYR A 104 8.45 15.11 13.34
C TYR A 104 9.75 15.56 14.03
N GLU A 105 10.89 15.39 13.38
CA GLU A 105 12.20 15.74 13.94
C GLU A 105 12.52 17.24 13.83
N THR A 106 11.75 17.97 13.02
CA THR A 106 11.78 19.43 12.93
C THR A 106 10.64 20.05 13.75
N SER A 107 10.50 21.38 13.73
CA SER A 107 9.40 22.09 14.41
C SER A 107 8.00 21.73 13.87
N GLY A 108 7.90 20.94 12.79
CA GLY A 108 6.65 20.53 12.16
C GLY A 108 5.88 19.40 12.87
N GLY A 109 6.49 18.72 13.85
CA GLY A 109 5.87 17.60 14.56
C GLY A 109 4.94 17.98 15.71
N ALA A 110 5.01 19.23 16.17
CA ALA A 110 4.21 19.70 17.29
C ALA A 110 2.72 19.70 16.95
N GLY A 111 1.95 18.82 17.60
CA GLY A 111 0.50 18.68 17.38
C GLY A 111 0.09 17.60 16.37
N LEU A 112 1.04 16.85 15.81
CA LEU A 112 0.73 15.67 15.00
C LEU A 112 0.53 14.43 15.90
N PRO A 113 -0.30 13.45 15.47
CA PRO A 113 -0.42 12.18 16.17
C PRO A 113 0.95 11.47 16.23
N PRO A 114 1.52 11.17 17.42
CA PRO A 114 2.88 10.67 17.55
C PRO A 114 3.07 9.24 17.02
N GLU A 115 1.99 8.48 16.85
CA GLU A 115 2.01 7.11 16.37
C GLU A 115 2.63 6.99 14.97
N TYR A 116 2.43 7.96 14.08
CA TYR A 116 2.95 7.88 12.71
C TYR A 116 4.47 8.02 12.65
N LEU A 117 5.10 8.69 13.63
CA LEU A 117 6.57 8.66 13.75
C LEU A 117 7.07 7.25 14.08
N VAL A 118 6.40 6.58 15.03
CA VAL A 118 6.77 5.23 15.46
C VAL A 118 6.56 4.25 14.32
N LEU A 119 5.40 4.31 13.66
CA LEU A 119 5.06 3.46 12.53
C LEU A 119 6.02 3.68 11.36
N ALA A 120 6.32 4.93 11.00
CA ALA A 120 7.24 5.22 9.89
C ALA A 120 8.64 4.66 10.15
N ARG A 121 9.17 4.81 11.37
CA ARG A 121 10.47 4.23 11.76
C ARG A 121 10.47 2.71 11.73
N ASN A 122 9.38 2.09 12.20
CA ASN A 122 9.25 0.63 12.20
C ASN A 122 9.18 0.05 10.78
N ASP A 123 8.41 0.71 9.90
CA ASP A 123 8.30 0.33 8.50
C ASP A 123 9.63 0.53 7.77
N LEU A 124 10.32 1.66 8.01
CA LEU A 124 11.65 1.91 7.46
C LEU A 124 12.64 0.83 7.90
N ALA A 125 12.65 0.44 9.18
CA ALA A 125 13.55 -0.58 9.71
C ALA A 125 13.30 -1.99 9.13
N ARG A 126 12.09 -2.25 8.61
CA ARG A 126 11.73 -3.52 7.95
C ARG A 126 12.12 -3.59 6.47
N ILE A 127 12.42 -2.45 5.84
CA ILE A 127 12.88 -2.42 4.45
C ILE A 127 14.27 -3.08 4.38
N PRO A 128 14.55 -3.93 3.37
CA PRO A 128 15.86 -4.56 3.23
C PRO A 128 16.99 -3.51 3.20
N GLU A 129 18.11 -3.83 3.84
CA GLU A 129 19.21 -2.89 4.10
C GLU A 129 19.74 -2.20 2.86
N GLU A 130 19.82 -2.93 1.76
CA GLU A 130 20.30 -2.45 0.47
C GLU A 130 19.45 -1.30 -0.10
N TYR A 131 18.21 -1.11 0.36
CA TYR A 131 17.34 0.00 -0.04
C TYR A 131 17.26 1.14 0.99
N ARG A 132 17.77 0.96 2.23
CA ARG A 132 17.56 1.92 3.34
C ARG A 132 18.48 3.16 3.31
N THR A 133 19.47 3.20 2.42
CA THR A 133 20.42 4.33 2.31
C THR A 133 19.94 5.35 1.28
N GLU A 134 20.27 6.64 1.47
CA GLU A 134 19.84 7.74 0.58
C GLU A 134 20.25 7.57 -0.89
N SER A 135 21.18 6.67 -1.20
CA SER A 135 21.60 6.35 -2.56
C SER A 135 20.76 5.26 -3.24
N GLY A 136 20.00 4.44 -2.50
CA GLY A 136 19.34 3.23 -3.04
C GLY A 136 20.32 2.30 -3.80
N PRO A 137 19.88 1.14 -4.30
CA PRO A 137 20.63 0.49 -5.37
C PRO A 137 20.45 1.34 -6.64
N GLU A 138 21.55 1.89 -7.16
CA GLU A 138 21.64 2.39 -8.53
C GLU A 138 21.04 1.30 -9.43
N SER A 139 19.95 1.64 -10.12
CA SER A 139 19.10 0.71 -10.87
C SER A 139 19.92 -0.36 -11.58
N ALA A 140 19.82 -1.60 -11.11
CA ALA A 140 20.31 -2.74 -11.87
C ALA A 140 19.42 -2.89 -13.10
N GLU A 141 19.92 -2.40 -14.24
CA GLU A 141 19.41 -2.66 -15.60
C GLU A 141 19.37 -4.16 -15.92
#